data_AF-A0AAV9ZHJ8-F1
#
_entry.id   AF-A0AAV9ZHJ8-F1
#
_cell.length_a   1.000
_cell.length_b   1.000
_cell.length_c   1.000
_cell.angle_alpha   90.00
_cell.angle_beta   90.00
_cell.angle_gamma   90.00
#
_symmetry.space_group_name_H-M   'P 1'
#
loop_
_entity.id
_entity.type
_entity.pdbx_description
1 polymer ?
#
loop_
_entity_poly.entity_id
_entity_poly.type
_entity_poly.pdbx_seq_one_letter_code
_entity_poly.pdbx_strand_id
1 'polypeptide(L)'
;VRRFKCAYIEYQSLEDWRGARDIIRCNSCFHNEPRYDSLLVNQTEPGLHIARARALLRCRLPSGRNLDIALVRMFGQSRWKPKTRWDGCEVREEEKEHSFLSMDYVIRGALMAPVRSVKQPNTYYLVDTIDADMFLRADQ
;
A
#
# COMPACT_ATOMS: atom_id res chain seq x y z
N VAL A 1 18.20 12.28 8.91
CA VAL A 1 17.13 11.57 8.17
C VAL A 1 16.81 12.36 6.91
N ARG A 2 16.69 11.72 5.75
CA ARG A 2 16.34 12.37 4.47
C ARG A 2 14.94 11.93 4.03
N ARG A 3 14.10 12.85 3.57
CA ARG A 3 12.75 12.57 3.04
C ARG A 3 12.78 12.41 1.51
N PHE A 4 11.93 11.52 1.00
CA PHE A 4 11.74 11.27 -0.43
C PHE A 4 10.27 11.42 -0.81
N LYS A 5 10.02 11.83 -2.05
CA LYS A 5 8.66 11.97 -2.63
C LYS A 5 8.21 10.72 -3.39
N CYS A 6 9.15 9.84 -3.73
CA CYS A 6 8.87 8.58 -4.42
C CYS A 6 9.90 7.52 -4.06
N ALA A 7 9.51 6.27 -4.24
CA ALA A 7 10.38 5.10 -4.23
C ALA A 7 10.06 4.24 -5.47
N TYR A 8 11.08 3.56 -5.97
CA TYR A 8 10.94 2.57 -7.03
C TYR A 8 11.10 1.20 -6.41
N ILE A 9 10.12 0.33 -6.60
CA ILE A 9 10.09 -1.02 -6.04
C ILE A 9 10.14 -2.01 -7.19
N GLU A 10 11.03 -2.98 -7.08
CA GLU A 10 11.21 -4.06 -8.04
C GLU A 10 10.76 -5.36 -7.38
N TYR A 11 9.98 -6.16 -8.09
CA TYR A 11 9.41 -7.41 -7.59
C TYR A 11 9.29 -8.43 -8.71
N GLN A 12 9.13 -9.70 -8.34
CA GLN A 12 8.77 -10.75 -9.29
C GLN A 12 7.25 -10.86 -9.38
N SER A 13 6.72 -10.76 -10.60
CA SER A 13 5.30 -10.97 -10.88
C SER A 13 4.92 -12.43 -10.67
N LEU A 14 3.76 -12.69 -10.07
CA LEU A 14 3.15 -14.02 -9.96
C LEU A 14 2.49 -14.46 -11.27
N GLU A 15 2.21 -13.53 -12.19
CA GLU A 15 1.59 -13.84 -13.48
C GLU A 15 2.54 -14.61 -14.40
N ASP A 16 3.79 -14.13 -14.51
CA ASP A 16 4.75 -14.62 -15.51
C ASP A 16 6.14 -14.92 -14.95
N TRP A 17 6.34 -14.76 -13.64
CA TRP A 17 7.62 -14.93 -12.94
C TRP A 17 8.75 -14.00 -13.39
N ARG A 18 8.43 -12.91 -14.10
CA ARG A 18 9.41 -11.92 -14.54
C ARG A 18 9.51 -10.75 -13.57
N GLY A 19 10.61 -10.00 -13.68
CA GLY A 19 10.81 -8.77 -12.94
C GLY A 19 9.86 -7.66 -13.41
N ALA A 20 9.17 -7.04 -12.47
CA ALA A 20 8.29 -5.90 -12.64
C ALA A 20 8.72 -4.74 -11.73
N ARG A 21 8.20 -3.54 -11.98
CA ARG A 21 8.58 -2.33 -11.24
C ARG A 21 7.41 -1.38 -11.03
N ASP A 22 7.23 -0.96 -9.79
CA ASP A 22 6.23 0.04 -9.40
C ASP A 22 6.90 1.33 -8.91
N ILE A 23 6.24 2.46 -9.15
CA ILE A 23 6.64 3.77 -8.61
C ILE A 23 5.66 4.16 -7.51
N ILE A 24 6.13 4.09 -6.26
CA ILE A 24 5.37 4.51 -5.09
C ILE A 24 5.53 6.01 -4.92
N ARG A 25 4.43 6.76 -4.97
CA ARG A 25 4.42 8.20 -4.72
C ARG A 25 3.91 8.54 -3.33
N CYS A 26 4.62 9.46 -2.69
CA CYS A 26 4.29 9.98 -1.37
C CYS A 26 4.62 11.48 -1.35
N ASN A 27 3.74 12.28 -1.94
CA ASN A 27 3.95 13.70 -2.14
C ASN A 27 2.73 14.49 -1.65
N SER A 28 2.94 15.42 -0.71
CA SER A 28 1.89 16.28 -0.17
C SER A 28 1.35 17.31 -1.17
N CYS A 29 2.06 17.57 -2.27
CA CYS A 29 1.64 18.49 -3.34
C CYS A 29 2.00 17.90 -4.71
N PHE A 30 1.11 17.08 -5.24
CA PHE A 30 1.15 16.46 -6.56
C PHE A 30 -0.01 17.02 -7.38
N HIS A 31 0.28 17.96 -8.29
CA HIS A 31 -0.74 18.73 -9.02
C HIS A 31 -1.76 19.42 -8.09
N ASN A 32 -1.25 20.13 -7.08
CA ASN A 32 -2.04 20.85 -6.05
C ASN A 32 -2.84 19.97 -5.09
N GLU A 33 -2.73 18.64 -5.19
CA GLU A 33 -3.40 17.70 -4.29
C GLU A 33 -2.40 16.73 -3.66
N PRO A 34 -2.63 16.22 -2.43
CA PRO A 34 -1.79 15.20 -1.85
C PRO A 34 -1.96 13.86 -2.58
N ARG A 35 -0.84 13.20 -2.87
CA ARG A 35 -0.81 11.83 -3.41
C ARG A 35 0.00 10.90 -2.51
N TYR A 36 -0.71 9.93 -1.96
CA TYR A 36 -0.18 8.91 -1.05
C TYR A 36 -0.60 7.54 -1.59
N ASP A 37 0.30 6.89 -2.31
CA ASP A 37 0.04 5.58 -2.91
C ASP A 37 -0.03 4.49 -1.81
N SER A 38 -0.82 3.46 -2.06
CA SER A 38 -0.91 2.29 -1.19
C SER A 38 0.10 1.22 -1.61
N LEU A 39 0.47 0.38 -0.65
CA LEU A 39 1.53 -0.61 -0.70
C LEU A 39 0.97 -1.96 -0.33
N LEU A 40 1.37 -2.99 -1.06
CA LEU A 40 1.26 -4.37 -0.60
C LEU A 40 2.51 -4.73 0.20
N VAL A 41 2.30 -5.24 1.41
CA VAL A 41 3.34 -5.49 2.40
C VAL A 41 3.43 -6.98 2.70
N ASN A 42 4.65 -7.50 2.74
CA ASN A 42 4.94 -8.83 3.24
C ASN A 42 4.99 -8.79 4.77
N GLN A 43 4.11 -9.53 5.43
CA GLN A 43 4.14 -9.71 6.89
C GLN A 43 4.23 -11.19 7.25
N THR A 44 4.66 -11.47 8.47
CA THR A 44 4.74 -12.83 9.01
C THR A 44 3.37 -13.49 9.14
N GLU A 45 2.33 -12.68 9.42
CA GLU A 45 0.96 -13.17 9.54
C GLU A 45 0.37 -13.47 8.16
N PRO A 46 -0.36 -14.60 8.01
CA PRO A 46 -1.03 -14.93 6.75
C PRO A 46 -1.99 -13.85 6.28
N GLY A 47 -2.16 -13.75 4.96
CA GLY A 47 -3.14 -12.89 4.31
C GLY A 47 -2.54 -11.64 3.68
N LEU A 48 -3.42 -10.87 3.04
CA LEU A 48 -3.06 -9.68 2.30
C LEU A 48 -2.92 -8.49 3.27
N HIS A 49 -1.76 -7.83 3.28
CA HIS A 49 -1.50 -6.67 4.16
C HIS A 49 -1.26 -5.43 3.33
N ILE A 50 -2.15 -4.45 3.45
CA ILE A 50 -2.08 -3.21 2.67
C ILE A 50 -1.80 -2.05 3.61
N ALA A 51 -0.97 -1.11 3.16
CA ALA A 51 -0.67 0.11 3.90
C ALA A 51 -0.67 1.34 2.97
N ARG A 52 -0.99 2.53 3.47
CA ARG A 52 -0.84 3.79 2.73
C ARG A 52 0.43 4.51 3.15
N ALA A 53 1.31 4.81 2.20
CA ALA A 53 2.55 5.54 2.48
C ALA A 53 2.25 7.00 2.82
N ARG A 54 2.65 7.44 4.02
CA ARG A 54 2.51 8.84 4.51
C ARG A 54 3.83 9.61 4.49
N ALA A 55 4.96 8.92 4.59
CA ALA A 55 6.29 9.47 4.32
C ALA A 55 7.26 8.38 3.88
N LEU A 56 8.23 8.73 3.04
CA LEU A 56 9.36 7.87 2.68
C LEU A 56 10.65 8.49 3.22
N LEU A 57 11.41 7.72 3.99
CA LEU A 57 12.56 8.19 4.77
C LEU A 57 13.77 7.30 4.52
N ARG A 58 14.94 7.93 4.35
CA ARG A 58 16.24 7.26 4.48
C ARG A 58 16.94 7.72 5.74
N CYS A 59 17.23 6.78 6.62
CA CYS A 59 17.96 6.98 7.85
C CYS A 59 19.39 6.47 7.66
N ARG A 60 20.40 7.28 7.99
CA ARG A 60 21.79 6.82 8.07
C ARG A 60 22.05 6.39 9.51
N LEU A 61 22.35 5.11 9.71
CA LEU A 61 22.63 4.55 11.02
C LEU A 61 24.07 4.89 11.46
N PRO A 62 24.38 4.82 12.78
CA PRO A 62 25.75 5.03 13.28
C PRO A 62 26.78 4.07 12.65
N SER A 63 26.34 2.88 12.24
CA SER A 63 27.15 1.89 11.51
C SER A 63 27.52 2.32 10.08
N GLY A 64 27.02 3.47 9.61
CA GLY A 64 27.20 3.95 8.23
C GLY A 64 26.21 3.38 7.23
N ARG A 65 25.44 2.35 7.59
CA ARG A 65 24.39 1.76 6.75
C ARG A 65 23.21 2.72 6.56
N ASN A 66 22.61 2.67 5.37
CA ASN A 66 21.33 3.33 5.11
C ASN A 66 20.19 2.35 5.40
N LEU A 67 19.13 2.85 6.03
CA LEU A 67 17.90 2.14 6.30
C LEU A 67 16.74 2.93 5.68
N ASP A 68 16.01 2.31 4.77
CA ASP A 68 14.86 2.89 4.10
C ASP A 68 13.57 2.46 4.80
N ILE A 69 12.78 3.45 5.22
CA ILE A 69 11.60 3.25 6.04
C ILE A 69 10.44 4.08 5.47
N ALA A 70 9.26 3.50 5.41
CA ALA A 70 8.02 4.23 5.23
C ALA A 70 7.33 4.50 6.57
N LEU A 71 6.81 5.71 6.75
CA LEU A 71 5.73 5.95 7.70
C LEU A 71 4.43 5.60 6.99
N VAL A 72 3.66 4.66 7.51
CA VAL A 72 2.46 4.15 6.86
C VAL A 72 1.24 4.22 7.77
N ARG A 73 0.05 4.13 7.19
CA ARG A 73 -1.18 3.76 7.89
C ARG A 73 -1.66 2.43 7.33
N MET A 74 -1.92 1.46 8.19
CA MET A 74 -2.36 0.13 7.76
C MET A 74 -3.83 0.14 7.34
N PHE A 75 -4.22 -0.82 6.50
CA PHE A 75 -5.60 -1.09 6.17
C PHE A 75 -6.09 -2.33 6.91
N GLY A 76 -7.00 -2.12 7.86
CA GLY A 76 -7.65 -3.19 8.61
C GLY A 76 -8.94 -3.66 7.95
N GLN A 77 -9.51 -4.74 8.48
CA GLN A 77 -10.82 -5.23 8.05
C GLN A 77 -11.90 -4.19 8.30
N SER A 78 -12.74 -3.92 7.30
CA SER A 78 -13.87 -3.01 7.47
C SER A 78 -15.01 -3.68 8.25
N ARG A 79 -15.63 -2.94 9.16
CA ARG A 79 -16.89 -3.36 9.82
C ARG A 79 -18.09 -3.15 8.91
N TRP A 80 -17.97 -2.22 7.97
CA TRP A 80 -19.00 -1.91 6.99
C TRP A 80 -18.94 -2.88 5.83
N LYS A 81 -20.11 -3.25 5.31
CA LYS A 81 -20.26 -4.16 4.17
C LYS A 81 -21.06 -3.45 3.08
N PRO A 82 -20.61 -3.52 1.81
CA PRO A 82 -21.36 -2.94 0.72
C PRO A 82 -22.66 -3.71 0.51
N LYS A 83 -23.70 -3.01 0.04
CA LYS A 83 -25.01 -3.62 -0.25
C LYS A 83 -24.91 -4.62 -1.41
N THR A 84 -24.16 -4.26 -2.44
CA THR A 84 -23.82 -5.13 -3.55
C THR A 84 -22.45 -5.73 -3.26
N ARG A 85 -22.38 -7.06 -3.20
CA ARG A 85 -21.11 -7.78 -3.16
C ARG A 85 -20.92 -8.47 -4.49
N TRP A 86 -19.75 -8.30 -5.06
CA TRP A 86 -19.23 -9.13 -6.15
C TRP A 86 -18.05 -9.93 -5.61
N ASP A 87 -17.72 -11.04 -6.26
CA ASP A 87 -16.56 -11.86 -5.89
C ASP A 87 -15.28 -11.01 -6.02
N GLY A 88 -14.35 -11.20 -5.08
CA GLY A 88 -13.15 -10.35 -4.96
C GLY A 88 -13.38 -8.95 -4.41
N CYS A 89 -14.61 -8.57 -4.01
CA CYS A 89 -14.89 -7.26 -3.40
C CYS A 89 -14.38 -7.17 -1.95
N GLU A 90 -13.07 -6.95 -1.79
CA GLU A 90 -12.50 -6.71 -0.47
C GLU A 90 -12.62 -5.23 -0.07
N VAL A 91 -13.20 -5.00 1.12
CA VAL A 91 -13.39 -3.67 1.69
C VAL A 91 -12.58 -3.53 2.97
N ARG A 92 -11.76 -2.49 3.02
CA ARG A 92 -10.86 -2.23 4.14
C ARG A 92 -10.99 -0.82 4.66
N GLU A 93 -10.66 -0.64 5.93
CA GLU A 93 -10.62 0.66 6.60
C GLU A 93 -9.18 1.10 6.80
N GLU A 94 -8.85 2.30 6.34
CA GLU A 94 -7.55 2.90 6.66
C GLU A 94 -7.53 3.30 8.13
N GLU A 95 -6.56 2.76 8.86
CA GLU A 95 -6.33 3.07 10.26
C GLU A 95 -5.90 4.53 10.44
N LYS A 96 -6.12 5.07 11.64
CA LYS A 96 -5.72 6.45 11.98
C LYS A 96 -4.27 6.53 12.44
N GLU A 97 -3.82 5.49 13.12
CA GLU A 97 -2.48 5.43 13.69
C GLU A 97 -1.43 5.20 12.60
N HIS A 98 -0.24 5.72 12.88
CA HIS A 98 0.90 5.55 11.98
C HIS A 98 1.82 4.48 12.53
N SER A 99 2.46 3.75 11.62
CA SER A 99 3.49 2.78 11.95
C SER A 99 4.68 2.95 11.02
N PHE A 100 5.85 2.53 11.49
CA PHE A 100 7.03 2.46 10.66
C PHE A 100 7.14 1.08 10.03
N LEU A 101 7.44 1.06 8.73
CA LEU A 101 7.60 -0.15 7.93
C LEU A 101 8.95 -0.07 7.21
N SER A 102 9.77 -1.12 7.31
CA SER A 102 10.96 -1.20 6.45
C SER A 102 10.54 -1.34 5.00
N MET A 103 11.17 -0.60 4.10
CA MET A 103 10.89 -0.70 2.66
C MET A 103 11.21 -2.09 2.10
N ASP A 104 12.07 -2.86 2.77
CA ASP A 104 12.39 -4.24 2.40
C ASP A 104 11.19 -5.20 2.49
N TYR A 105 10.15 -4.85 3.25
CA TYR A 105 8.90 -5.62 3.35
C TYR A 105 7.85 -5.19 2.32
N VAL A 106 8.12 -4.15 1.52
CA VAL A 106 7.17 -3.72 0.49
C VAL A 106 7.35 -4.62 -0.73
N ILE A 107 6.29 -5.32 -1.11
CA ILE A 107 6.28 -6.16 -2.30
C ILE A 107 6.09 -5.29 -3.52
N ARG A 108 5.01 -4.49 -3.55
CA ARG A 108 4.63 -3.66 -4.71
C ARG A 108 3.60 -2.60 -4.32
N GLY A 109 3.17 -1.79 -5.29
CA GLY A 109 2.04 -0.87 -5.11
C GLY A 109 0.70 -1.61 -5.08
N ALA A 110 -0.29 -1.02 -4.42
CA ALA A 110 -1.67 -1.50 -4.40
C ALA A 110 -2.64 -0.35 -4.70
N LEU A 111 -3.73 -0.64 -5.40
CA LEU A 111 -4.76 0.34 -5.70
C LEU A 111 -5.93 0.23 -4.72
N MET A 112 -6.11 1.27 -3.92
CA MET A 112 -7.22 1.38 -2.96
C MET A 112 -8.18 2.50 -3.40
N ALA A 113 -9.35 2.13 -3.90
CA ALA A 113 -10.36 3.08 -4.37
C ALA A 113 -11.27 3.53 -3.19
N PRO A 114 -11.44 4.84 -2.94
CA PRO A 114 -12.25 5.31 -1.84
C PRO A 114 -13.73 4.96 -2.04
N VAL A 115 -14.37 4.47 -0.97
CA VAL A 115 -15.84 4.39 -0.92
C VAL A 115 -16.36 5.83 -0.88
N ARG A 116 -17.02 6.29 -1.94
CA ARG A 116 -17.62 7.64 -2.00
C ARG A 116 -18.89 7.71 -1.15
N SER A 117 -18.72 7.69 0.17
CA SER A 117 -19.80 7.80 1.15
C SER A 117 -19.39 8.62 2.35
N VAL A 118 -20.20 9.62 2.68
CA VAL A 118 -20.00 10.47 3.87
C VAL A 118 -20.00 9.65 5.17
N LYS A 119 -20.73 8.53 5.19
CA LYS A 119 -20.81 7.63 6.36
C LYS A 119 -19.58 6.73 6.54
N GLN A 120 -18.74 6.61 5.51
CA GLN A 120 -17.57 5.71 5.49
C GLN A 120 -16.32 6.43 4.93
N PRO A 121 -15.85 7.52 5.56
CA PRO A 121 -14.82 8.38 4.98
C PRO A 121 -13.43 7.73 4.86
N ASN A 122 -13.17 6.67 5.63
CA ASN A 122 -11.89 5.95 5.65
C ASN A 122 -12.00 4.54 5.09
N THR A 123 -13.05 4.25 4.33
CA THR A 123 -13.27 2.91 3.78
C THR A 123 -12.91 2.89 2.30
N TYR A 124 -12.26 1.82 1.87
CA TYR A 124 -11.71 1.67 0.53
C TYR A 124 -11.96 0.26 0.00
N TYR A 125 -12.16 0.17 -1.30
CA TYR A 125 -12.12 -1.09 -2.04
C TYR A 125 -10.68 -1.39 -2.44
N LEU A 126 -10.25 -2.63 -2.22
CA LEU A 126 -9.11 -3.17 -2.96
C LEU A 126 -9.53 -3.33 -4.41
N VAL A 127 -8.68 -2.86 -5.33
CA VAL A 127 -8.86 -3.09 -6.76
C VAL A 127 -7.80 -4.08 -7.23
N ASP A 128 -8.19 -5.33 -7.33
CA ASP A 128 -7.37 -6.49 -7.73
C ASP A 128 -7.45 -6.81 -9.23
N THR A 129 -8.45 -6.27 -9.92
CA THR A 129 -8.73 -6.57 -11.35
C THR A 129 -7.90 -5.78 -12.36
N ILE A 130 -7.12 -4.79 -11.93
CA ILE A 130 -6.34 -3.94 -12.85
C ILE A 130 -5.11 -4.65 -13.40
N ASP A 131 -4.57 -5.61 -12.64
CA ASP A 131 -3.41 -6.39 -13.06
C ASP A 131 -3.47 -7.82 -12.50
N ALA A 132 -3.02 -8.79 -13.30
CA ALA A 132 -3.16 -10.20 -12.97
C ALA A 132 -2.28 -10.62 -11.77
N ASP A 133 -1.14 -9.96 -11.54
CA ASP A 133 -0.30 -10.20 -10.37
C ASP A 133 -1.06 -9.87 -9.07
N MET A 134 -1.77 -8.74 -9.00
CA MET A 134 -2.53 -8.35 -7.82
C MET A 134 -3.70 -9.30 -7.60
N PHE A 135 -4.41 -9.70 -8.66
CA PHE A 135 -5.46 -10.71 -8.61
C PHE A 135 -4.94 -12.02 -7.98
N LEU A 136 -3.81 -12.55 -8.48
CA LEU A 136 -3.20 -13.77 -7.97
C LEU A 136 -2.70 -13.63 -6.52
N ARG A 137 -2.36 -12.42 -6.06
CA ARG A 137 -1.98 -12.17 -4.67
C ARG A 137 -3.17 -12.02 -3.74
N ALA A 138 -4.29 -11.52 -4.24
CA ALA A 138 -5.52 -11.35 -3.48
C ALA A 138 -6.30 -12.66 -3.31
N ASP A 139 -6.12 -13.62 -4.22
CA ASP A 139 -6.77 -14.94 -4.23
C ASP A 139 -6.04 -16.00 -3.37
N GLN A 140 -4.92 -15.65 -2.72
CA GLN A 140 -4.09 -16.58 -1.92
C GLN A 140 -4.59 -16.77 -0.47
#